data_AF-A0A7C9FDA0-F1
#
_entry.id   AF-A0A7C9FDA0-F1
#
_cell.length_a   1.000
_cell.length_b   1.000
_cell.length_c   1.000
_cell.angle_alpha   90.00
_cell.angle_beta   90.00
_cell.angle_gamma   90.00
#
_symmetry.space_group_name_H-M   'P 1'
#
loop_
_entity.id
_entity.type
_entity.pdbx_description
1 polymer ?
#
loop_
_entity_poly.entity_id
_entity_poly.type
_entity_poly.pdbx_seq_one_letter_code
_entity_poly.pdbx_strand_id
1 'polypeptide(L)'
;ILSNLKFVIIDEAHVYKGAFGCHTALILRRLRRLCSHVYGSEPSFVFSTATSANPREHVMELANLPTVELIDKDGSPSGPKLFLLWNPPLYSKNVPQTGKRKKTVVLKRSSPILEVSLLL
;
A
#
# COMPACT_ATOMS: atom_id res chain seq x y z
N ILE A 1 33.76 -10.69 0.84
CA ILE A 1 32.53 -10.61 0.03
C ILE A 1 31.74 -9.34 0.37
N LEU A 2 31.33 -9.13 1.62
CA LEU A 2 30.51 -7.95 1.98
C LEU A 2 31.31 -6.67 2.31
N SER A 3 32.64 -6.70 2.20
CA SER A 3 33.52 -5.56 2.54
C SER A 3 33.27 -4.30 1.69
N ASN A 4 32.73 -4.47 0.47
CA ASN A 4 32.40 -3.36 -0.43
C ASN A 4 30.89 -3.05 -0.49
N LEU A 5 30.08 -3.65 0.40
CA LEU A 5 28.64 -3.38 0.42
C LEU A 5 28.40 -1.97 0.98
N LYS A 6 27.93 -1.05 0.12
CA LYS A 6 27.66 0.34 0.47
C LYS A 6 26.18 0.65 0.70
N PHE A 7 25.29 -0.06 0.02
CA PHE A 7 23.86 0.21 0.05
C PHE A 7 23.05 -1.08 0.17
N VAL A 8 21.95 -1.00 0.92
CA VAL A 8 20.90 -2.02 0.97
C VAL A 8 19.59 -1.32 0.62
N ILE A 9 18.99 -1.71 -0.50
CA ILE A 9 17.73 -1.14 -1.00
C ILE A 9 16.61 -2.11 -0.69
N ILE A 10 15.59 -1.65 0.01
CA ILE A 10 14.39 -2.43 0.34
C ILE A 10 13.19 -1.75 -0.32
N ASP A 11 12.69 -2.38 -1.37
CA ASP A 11 11.48 -1.91 -2.05
C ASP A 11 10.23 -2.44 -1.35
N GLU A 12 9.12 -1.74 -1.52
CA GLU A 12 7.81 -2.07 -0.95
C GLU A 12 7.84 -2.41 0.54
N ALA A 13 8.52 -1.57 1.32
CA ALA A 13 8.72 -1.79 2.75
C ALA A 13 7.39 -1.98 3.52
N HIS A 14 6.29 -1.41 3.01
CA HIS A 14 4.94 -1.57 3.55
C HIS A 14 4.43 -3.02 3.56
N VAL A 15 5.00 -3.92 2.75
CA VAL A 15 4.66 -5.35 2.70
C VAL A 15 5.24 -6.11 3.91
N TYR A 16 6.38 -5.67 4.45
CA TYR A 16 7.08 -6.35 5.53
C TYR A 16 6.45 -6.05 6.91
N LYS A 17 5.23 -6.52 7.13
CA LYS A 17 4.47 -6.34 8.38
C LYS A 17 4.08 -7.68 9.01
N GLY A 18 3.64 -7.63 10.27
CA GLY A 18 3.22 -8.81 11.03
C GLY A 18 4.33 -9.85 11.12
N ALA A 19 3.97 -11.14 11.08
CA ALA A 19 4.93 -12.24 11.19
C ALA A 19 6.01 -12.17 10.09
N PHE A 20 5.62 -11.90 8.84
CA PHE A 20 6.57 -11.77 7.74
C PHE A 20 7.56 -10.63 7.96
N GLY A 21 7.06 -9.47 8.43
CA GLY A 21 7.89 -8.34 8.85
C GLY A 21 8.90 -8.72 9.93
N CYS A 22 8.48 -9.44 10.98
CA CYS A 22 9.38 -9.90 12.04
C CYS A 22 10.52 -10.79 11.50
N HIS A 23 10.22 -11.73 10.61
CA HIS A 23 11.24 -12.58 9.99
C HIS A 23 12.23 -11.77 9.16
N THR A 24 11.74 -10.86 8.31
CA THR A 24 12.58 -9.96 7.52
C THR A 24 13.46 -9.11 8.42
N ALA A 25 12.92 -8.60 9.54
CA ALA A 25 13.63 -7.77 10.48
C ALA A 25 14.83 -8.49 11.12
N LEU A 26 14.69 -9.79 11.41
CA LEU A 26 15.78 -10.62 11.91
C LEU A 26 16.87 -10.84 10.86
N ILE A 27 16.49 -11.00 9.58
CA ILE A 27 17.44 -11.13 8.47
C ILE A 27 18.25 -9.84 8.32
N LEU A 28 17.60 -8.67 8.32
CA LEU A 28 18.28 -7.38 8.20
C LEU A 28 19.23 -7.11 9.38
N ARG A 29 18.81 -7.44 10.61
CA ARG A 29 19.68 -7.36 11.81
C ARG A 29 20.91 -8.26 11.68
N ARG A 30 20.76 -9.49 11.17
CA ARG A 30 21.89 -10.40 10.92
C ARG A 30 22.83 -9.86 9.85
N LEU A 31 22.29 -9.32 8.76
CA LEU A 31 23.09 -8.70 7.71
C LEU A 31 23.93 -7.56 8.27
N ARG A 32 23.31 -6.63 9.00
CA ARG A 32 24.02 -5.50 9.62
C ARG A 32 25.13 -5.95 10.56
N ARG A 33 24.86 -6.95 11.41
CA ARG A 33 25.89 -7.52 12.30
C ARG A 33 27.06 -8.12 11.53
N LEU A 34 26.81 -8.84 10.44
CA LEU A 34 27.88 -9.42 9.61
C LEU A 34 28.71 -8.31 8.94
N CYS A 35 28.05 -7.31 8.36
CA CYS A 35 28.71 -6.16 7.77
C CYS A 35 29.63 -5.49 8.79
N SER A 36 29.13 -5.14 9.97
CA SER A 36 29.89 -4.37 10.96
C SER A 36 30.97 -5.17 11.68
N HIS A 37 30.68 -6.40 12.12
CA HIS A 37 31.59 -7.17 12.99
C HIS A 37 32.51 -8.13 12.23
N VAL A 38 32.17 -8.55 11.01
CA VAL A 38 32.94 -9.56 10.27
C VAL A 38 33.63 -8.96 9.04
N TYR A 39 32.93 -8.08 8.31
CA TYR A 39 33.43 -7.57 7.03
C TYR A 39 33.89 -6.10 7.08
N GLY A 40 33.70 -5.40 8.19
CA GLY A 40 34.09 -4.00 8.36
C GLY A 40 33.35 -3.02 7.45
N SER A 41 32.12 -3.34 7.03
CA SER A 41 31.27 -2.47 6.22
C SER A 41 30.05 -1.97 7.02
N GLU A 42 29.62 -0.75 6.73
CA GLU A 42 28.44 -0.10 7.32
C GLU A 42 27.56 0.42 6.18
N PRO A 43 26.72 -0.42 5.56
CA PRO A 43 25.93 -0.01 4.42
C PRO A 43 24.78 0.94 4.81
N SER A 44 24.52 1.92 3.96
CA SER A 44 23.35 2.80 4.05
C SER A 44 22.09 2.08 3.58
N PHE A 45 20.99 2.26 4.31
CA PHE A 45 19.71 1.64 3.97
C PHE A 45 18.81 2.65 3.25
N VAL A 46 18.20 2.23 2.14
CA VAL A 46 17.24 3.02 1.38
C VAL A 46 15.95 2.21 1.25
N PHE A 47 14.81 2.85 1.53
CA PHE A 47 13.51 2.20 1.51
C PHE A 47 12.60 2.89 0.51
N SER A 48 11.83 2.09 -0.22
CA SER A 48 10.65 2.53 -0.95
C SER A 48 9.40 1.95 -0.29
N THR A 49 8.31 2.70 -0.27
CA THR A 49 7.06 2.29 0.38
C THR A 49 5.86 3.01 -0.25
N ALA A 50 4.69 2.39 -0.19
CA ALA A 50 3.43 3.07 -0.42
C ALA A 50 3.12 4.06 0.72
N THR A 51 2.21 5.01 0.44
CA THR A 51 1.70 5.97 1.42
C THR A 51 1.13 5.25 2.63
N SER A 52 1.68 5.54 3.81
CA SER A 52 1.26 4.96 5.08
C SER A 52 1.35 5.99 6.21
N ALA A 53 0.71 5.72 7.34
CA ALA A 53 0.63 6.67 8.44
C ALA A 53 1.97 6.90 9.16
N ASN A 54 2.80 5.85 9.26
CA ASN A 54 4.03 5.83 10.05
C ASN A 54 5.20 5.13 9.31
N PRO A 55 5.56 5.58 8.08
CA PRO A 55 6.56 4.90 7.27
C PRO A 55 7.96 4.92 7.91
N ARG A 56 8.31 6.02 8.59
CA ARG A 56 9.62 6.20 9.25
C ARG A 56 9.81 5.19 10.38
N GLU A 57 8.84 5.11 11.28
CA GLU A 57 8.88 4.21 12.44
C GLU A 57 8.92 2.76 11.99
N HIS A 58 8.12 2.42 10.98
CA HIS A 58 8.07 1.08 10.40
C HIS A 58 9.43 0.61 9.88
N VAL A 59 10.12 1.42 9.08
CA VAL A 59 11.42 1.02 8.51
C VAL A 59 12.55 1.05 9.53
N MET A 60 12.48 1.96 10.51
CA MET A 60 13.41 1.99 11.64
C MET A 60 13.33 0.70 12.45
N GLU A 61 12.12 0.22 12.76
CA GLU A 61 11.91 -1.04 13.48
C GLU A 61 12.34 -2.26 12.63
N LEU A 62 11.97 -2.26 11.34
CA LEU A 62 12.29 -3.32 10.39
C LEU A 62 13.81 -3.54 10.27
N ALA A 63 14.60 -2.48 10.11
CA ALA A 63 16.05 -2.58 9.93
C ALA A 63 16.89 -2.27 11.19
N ASN A 64 16.23 -2.03 12.33
CA ASN A 64 16.86 -1.65 13.61
C ASN A 64 17.70 -0.36 13.53
N LEU A 65 17.26 0.60 12.73
CA LEU A 65 18.01 1.83 12.46
C LEU A 65 17.72 2.88 13.55
N PRO A 66 18.74 3.60 14.05
CA PRO A 66 18.54 4.63 15.06
C PRO A 66 17.77 5.83 14.51
N THR A 67 17.96 6.14 13.23
CA THR A 67 17.35 7.27 12.52
C THR A 67 17.18 6.93 11.05
N VAL A 68 16.14 7.50 10.44
CA VAL A 68 15.89 7.46 8.99
C VAL A 68 15.34 8.82 8.57
N GLU A 69 15.87 9.37 7.49
CA GLU A 69 15.31 10.54 6.84
C GLU A 69 14.08 10.13 6.01
N LEU A 70 12.95 10.80 6.23
CA LEU A 70 11.73 10.57 5.45
C LEU A 70 11.67 11.58 4.31
N ILE A 71 11.61 11.08 3.08
CA ILE A 71 11.36 11.89 1.88
C ILE A 71 9.86 11.75 1.56
N ASP A 72 9.07 12.76 1.90
CA ASP A 72 7.60 12.76 1.75
C ASP A 72 7.10 13.70 0.65
N LYS A 73 7.93 14.66 0.23
CA LYS A 73 7.57 15.63 -0.80
C LYS A 73 7.69 15.00 -2.18
N ASP A 74 6.54 14.67 -2.77
CA ASP A 74 6.44 14.30 -4.18
C ASP A 74 6.67 15.53 -5.08
N GLY A 75 7.73 15.47 -5.89
CA GLY A 75 8.10 16.49 -6.88
C GLY A 75 7.77 16.10 -8.32
N SER A 76 7.07 14.98 -8.53
CA SER A 76 6.74 14.48 -9.87
C SER A 76 5.69 15.36 -10.56
N PRO A 77 5.72 15.49 -11.90
CA PRO A 77 4.71 16.23 -12.63
C PRO A 77 3.34 15.56 -12.48
N SER A 78 2.33 16.35 -12.15
CA SER A 78 0.95 15.89 -12.00
C SER A 78 -0.03 16.84 -12.69
N GLY A 79 -0.95 16.29 -13.49
CA GLY A 79 -2.08 17.03 -14.04
C GLY A 79 -3.26 17.13 -13.05
N PRO A 80 -4.30 17.91 -13.36
CA PRO A 80 -5.52 17.97 -12.56
C PRO A 80 -6.15 16.58 -12.38
N LYS A 81 -6.51 16.21 -11.15
CA LYS A 81 -7.20 14.95 -10.82
C LYS A 81 -8.56 15.26 -10.22
N LEU A 82 -9.63 14.67 -10.78
CA LEU A 82 -10.97 14.75 -10.22
C LEU A 82 -11.28 13.46 -9.44
N PHE A 83 -11.47 13.58 -8.13
CA PHE A 83 -11.89 12.48 -7.28
C PHE A 83 -13.39 12.59 -7.02
N LEU A 84 -14.17 11.61 -7.50
CA LEU A 84 -15.62 11.54 -7.32
C LEU A 84 -15.98 10.40 -6.41
N LEU A 85 -16.75 10.68 -5.36
CA LEU A 85 -17.44 9.66 -4.59
C LEU A 85 -18.87 9.55 -5.12
N TRP A 86 -19.17 8.45 -5.82
CA TRP A 86 -20.47 8.23 -6.42
C TRP A 86 -21.31 7.25 -5.60
N ASN A 87 -22.53 7.64 -5.25
CA ASN A 87 -23.55 6.77 -4.67
C ASN A 87 -24.65 6.51 -5.71
N PRO A 88 -24.65 5.36 -6.41
CA PRO A 88 -25.62 5.08 -7.46
C PRO A 88 -27.07 5.11 -6.95
N PRO A 89 -28.02 5.67 -7.72
CA PRO A 89 -29.43 5.63 -7.40
C PRO A 89 -29.97 4.19 -7.43
N LEU A 90 -31.09 4.00 -6.74
CA LEU A 90 -31.78 2.72 -6.65
C LEU A 90 -32.80 2.60 -7.78
N TYR A 91 -32.77 1.50 -8.52
CA TYR A 91 -33.77 1.18 -9.53
C TYR A 91 -34.65 0.00 -9.08
N SER A 92 -35.96 0.16 -9.21
CA SER A 92 -36.91 -0.94 -9.03
C SER A 92 -36.94 -1.81 -10.30
N LYS A 93 -36.57 -3.09 -10.19
CA LYS A 93 -36.90 -4.05 -11.25
C LYS A 93 -38.28 -4.64 -11.00
N ASN A 94 -39.20 -4.41 -11.93
CA ASN A 94 -40.45 -5.16 -11.99
C ASN A 94 -40.13 -6.56 -12.52
N VAL A 95 -39.99 -7.54 -11.62
CA VAL A 95 -39.88 -8.95 -12.01
C VAL A 95 -41.28 -9.42 -12.43
N PRO A 96 -41.48 -9.93 -13.66
CA PRO A 96 -42.75 -10.53 -14.05
C PRO A 96 -42.99 -11.75 -13.15
N GLN A 97 -44.05 -11.71 -12.33
CA GLN A 97 -44.43 -12.87 -11.52
C GLN A 97 -45.33 -13.78 -12.34
N THR A 98 -44.87 -14.99 -12.66
CA THR A 98 -45.76 -16.10 -13.03
C THR A 98 -46.46 -16.61 -11.77
N GLY A 99 -47.65 -16.08 -11.48
CA GLY A 99 -48.54 -16.57 -10.41
C GLY A 99 -48.90 -15.55 -9.34
N LYS A 100 -50.07 -15.74 -8.71
CA LYS A 100 -50.70 -14.86 -7.70
C LYS A 100 -49.88 -14.80 -6.39
N ARG A 101 -48.81 -14.01 -6.32
CA ARG A 101 -48.12 -13.64 -5.06
C ARG A 101 -47.84 -12.13 -4.99
N LYS A 102 -47.65 -11.61 -3.77
CA LYS A 102 -47.50 -10.18 -3.48
C LYS A 102 -46.32 -9.57 -4.28
N LYS A 103 -46.49 -8.34 -4.77
CA LYS A 103 -45.44 -7.57 -5.47
C LYS A 103 -44.25 -7.32 -4.53
N THR A 104 -43.18 -8.10 -4.67
CA THR A 104 -41.88 -7.79 -4.03
C THR A 104 -41.10 -6.87 -4.96
N VAL A 105 -40.98 -5.59 -4.60
CA VAL A 105 -40.13 -4.64 -5.32
C VAL A 105 -38.68 -4.91 -4.94
N VAL A 106 -37.89 -5.43 -5.88
CA VAL A 106 -36.45 -5.59 -5.70
C VAL A 106 -35.76 -4.30 -6.15
N LEU A 107 -35.20 -3.56 -5.19
CA LEU A 107 -34.34 -2.41 -5.45
C LEU A 107 -32.94 -2.90 -5.80
N LYS A 108 -32.45 -2.57 -6.98
CA LYS A 108 -31.09 -2.86 -7.42
C LYS A 108 -30.36 -1.55 -7.70
N ARG A 109 -29.13 -1.41 -7.21
CA ARG A 109 -28.25 -0.30 -7.60
C ARG A 109 -27.88 -0.45 -9.08
N SER A 110 -27.94 0.63 -9.86
CA SER A 110 -27.32 0.70 -11.18
C SER A 110 -25.81 0.49 -11.07
N SER A 111 -25.16 0.03 -12.15
CA SER A 111 -23.70 0.01 -12.14
C SER A 111 -23.18 1.45 -12.21
N PRO A 112 -22.25 1.85 -11.32
CA PRO A 112 -21.68 3.20 -11.32
C PRO A 112 -21.12 3.62 -12.68
N ILE A 113 -20.51 2.67 -13.40
CA ILE A 113 -19.83 2.93 -14.68
C ILE A 113 -20.80 3.39 -15.78
N LEU A 114 -22.02 2.83 -15.85
CA LEU A 114 -23.00 3.20 -16.88
C LEU A 114 -23.55 4.63 -16.69
N GLU A 115 -23.63 5.10 -15.45
CA GLU A 115 -24.09 6.47 -15.14
C GLU A 115 -22.97 7.49 -15.29
N VAL A 116 -21.77 7.16 -14.84
CA VAL A 116 -20.62 8.08 -14.95
C VAL A 116 -20.26 8.31 -16.42
N SER A 117 -20.42 7.30 -17.29
CA SER A 117 -20.26 7.48 -18.74
C SER A 117 -21.27 8.42 -19.39
N LEU A 118 -22.36 8.79 -18.71
CA LEU A 118 -23.34 9.77 -19.21
C LEU A 118 -23.03 11.20 -18.75
N LEU A 119 -22.09 11.38 -17.80
CA LEU A 119 -21.71 12.67 -17.24
C LEU A 119 -20.43 13.26 -17.87
N LEU A 120 -19.70 12.45 -18.64
CA LEU A 120 -18.52 12.84 -19.44
C LEU A 120 -18.89 12.83 -20.93
#